data_AF-A0A7L5DXA0-F1
#
_entry.id   AF-A0A7L5DXA0-F1
#
_cell.length_a   1.000
_cell.length_b   1.000
_cell.length_c   1.000
_cell.angle_alpha   90.00
_cell.angle_beta   90.00
_cell.angle_gamma   90.00
#
_symmetry.space_group_name_H-M   'P 1'
#
loop_
_entity.id
_entity.type
_entity.pdbx_description
1 polymer ?
#
loop_
_entity_poly.entity_id
_entity_poly.type
_entity_poly.pdbx_seq_one_letter_code
_entity_poly.pdbx_strand_id
1 'polypeptide(L)'
;MKRLKFALFSVLFIGLVIVNAVPAKAQCAMCTANAEAGTKNGSTVAKGLNGGIMYLLAAPYLAVAALGFVWYKKYRRKSVDMNMGNEKFHLN
;
A
#
# COMPACT_ATOMS: atom_id res chain seq x y z
N MET A 1 -5.33 26.48 -14.81
CA MET A 1 -4.17 25.79 -15.44
C MET A 1 -3.52 24.70 -14.59
N LYS A 2 -3.24 24.90 -13.29
CA LYS A 2 -2.56 23.88 -12.45
C LYS A 2 -3.32 22.56 -12.33
N ARG A 3 -4.65 22.62 -12.17
CA ARG A 3 -5.51 21.42 -12.09
C ARG A 3 -5.61 20.65 -13.41
N LEU A 4 -5.57 21.36 -14.55
CA LEU A 4 -5.58 20.75 -15.87
C LEU A 4 -4.24 20.03 -16.16
N LYS A 5 -3.12 20.63 -15.77
CA LYS A 5 -1.79 20.00 -15.85
C LYS A 5 -1.70 18.75 -14.97
N PHE A 6 -2.27 18.80 -13.77
CA PHE A 6 -2.32 17.65 -12.86
C PHE A 6 -3.22 16.53 -13.39
N ALA A 7 -4.37 16.88 -14.00
CA ALA A 7 -5.24 15.92 -14.65
C ALA A 7 -4.56 15.26 -15.86
N LEU A 8 -3.90 16.03 -16.72
CA LEU A 8 -3.14 15.51 -17.85
C LEU A 8 -2.00 14.59 -17.41
N PHE A 9 -1.26 14.96 -16.36
CA PHE A 9 -0.20 14.12 -15.80
C PHE A 9 -0.75 12.80 -15.23
N SER A 10 -1.88 12.86 -14.51
CA SER A 10 -2.56 11.67 -13.98
C SER A 10 -3.03 10.75 -15.09
N VAL A 11 -3.66 11.28 -16.14
CA VAL A 11 -4.12 10.50 -17.30
C VAL A 11 -2.95 9.85 -18.03
N LEU A 12 -1.85 10.60 -18.24
CA LEU A 12 -0.64 10.08 -18.85
C LEU A 12 -0.02 8.95 -18.02
N PHE A 13 0.07 9.12 -16.70
CA PHE A 13 0.60 8.12 -15.79
C PHE A 13 -0.24 6.84 -15.81
N ILE A 14 -1.57 6.96 -15.74
CA ILE A 14 -2.51 5.83 -15.82
C ILE A 14 -2.38 5.13 -17.18
N GLY A 15 -2.31 5.89 -18.28
CA GLY A 15 -2.09 5.34 -19.62
C GLY A 15 -0.79 4.55 -19.72
N LEU A 16 0.29 5.04 -19.13
CA LEU A 16 1.59 4.36 -19.11
C LEU A 16 1.53 3.03 -18.33
N VAL A 17 0.80 2.98 -17.22
CA VAL A 17 0.63 1.74 -16.44
C VAL A 17 -0.12 0.67 -17.24
N ILE A 18 -1.16 1.05 -17.97
CA ILE A 18 -1.97 0.12 -18.77
C ILE A 18 -1.15 -0.48 -19.92
N VAL A 19 -0.33 0.33 -20.60
CA VAL A 19 0.49 -0.13 -21.73
C VAL A 19 1.63 -1.06 -21.29
N ASN A 20 2.07 -0.99 -20.03
CA ASN A 20 3.12 -1.83 -19.46
C ASN A 20 2.60 -3.05 -18.69
N ALA A 21 1.36 -3.48 -18.93
CA ALA A 21 0.79 -4.70 -18.35
C ALA A 21 1.38 -5.96 -18.99
N VAL A 22 2.66 -6.24 -18.71
CA VAL A 22 3.34 -7.48 -19.11
C VAL A 22 3.01 -8.58 -18.09
N PRO A 23 2.73 -9.83 -18.51
CA PRO A 23 2.58 -10.93 -17.56
C PRO A 23 3.83 -11.05 -16.71
N ALA A 24 3.66 -11.01 -15.38
CA ALA A 24 4.75 -11.09 -14.42
C ALA A 24 5.51 -12.42 -14.58
N LYS A 25 6.60 -12.39 -15.35
CA LYS A 25 7.61 -13.46 -15.36
C LYS A 25 8.45 -13.32 -14.10
N ALA A 26 8.56 -14.38 -13.32
CA ALA A 26 9.38 -14.36 -12.12
C ALA A 26 10.82 -13.96 -12.49
N GLN A 27 11.31 -12.86 -11.91
CA GLN A 27 12.61 -12.29 -12.25
C GLN A 27 13.78 -13.00 -11.57
N CYS A 28 13.50 -13.94 -10.66
CA CYS A 28 14.51 -14.71 -9.95
C CYS A 28 14.53 -16.16 -10.47
N ALA A 29 15.69 -16.60 -10.96
CA ALA A 29 15.91 -17.95 -11.50
C ALA A 29 15.47 -19.08 -10.54
N MET A 30 15.56 -18.82 -9.22
CA MET A 30 15.12 -19.74 -8.17
C MET A 30 13.59 -19.95 -8.14
N CYS A 31 12.80 -18.90 -8.40
CA CYS A 31 11.34 -19.00 -8.43
C CYS A 31 10.87 -19.77 -9.67
N THR A 32 11.54 -19.57 -10.81
CA THR A 32 11.27 -20.28 -12.07
C THR A 32 11.60 -21.78 -11.95
N ALA A 33 12.76 -22.13 -11.40
CA ALA A 33 13.17 -23.52 -11.22
C ALA A 33 12.20 -24.30 -10.30
N ASN A 34 11.74 -23.69 -9.20
CA ASN A 34 10.79 -24.34 -8.30
C ASN A 34 9.40 -24.47 -8.92
N ALA A 35 8.95 -23.49 -9.71
CA ALA A 35 7.68 -23.56 -10.43
C ALA A 35 7.71 -24.64 -11.54
N GLU A 36 8.82 -24.74 -12.28
CA GLU A 36 9.00 -25.75 -13.33
C GLU A 36 9.13 -27.17 -12.75
N ALA A 37 9.88 -27.35 -11.65
CA ALA A 37 10.00 -28.63 -10.96
C ALA A 37 8.66 -29.11 -10.39
N GLY A 38 7.86 -28.21 -9.80
CA GLY A 38 6.53 -28.53 -9.29
C GLY A 38 5.54 -28.91 -10.41
N THR A 39 5.62 -28.26 -11.56
CA THR A 39 4.73 -28.55 -12.72
C THR A 39 5.09 -29.89 -13.38
N LYS A 40 6.38 -30.20 -13.53
CA LYS A 40 6.85 -31.49 -14.08
C LYS A 40 6.45 -32.70 -13.22
N ASN A 41 6.35 -32.51 -11.91
CA ASN A 41 5.91 -33.55 -10.97
C ASN A 41 4.38 -33.60 -10.78
N GLY A 42 3.60 -32.91 -11.63
CA GLY A 42 2.14 -32.91 -11.57
C GLY A 42 1.55 -32.16 -10.37
N SER A 43 2.35 -31.37 -9.65
CA SER A 43 1.93 -30.69 -8.43
C SER A 43 1.09 -29.46 -8.74
N THR A 44 -0.14 -29.42 -8.23
CA THR A 44 -1.07 -28.28 -8.35
C THR A 44 -0.56 -27.01 -7.66
N VAL A 45 0.41 -27.16 -6.75
CA VAL A 45 1.07 -26.06 -6.02
C VAL A 45 1.82 -25.12 -6.97
N ALA A 46 2.38 -25.65 -8.07
CA ALA A 46 3.08 -24.82 -9.06
C ALA A 46 2.14 -23.85 -9.82
N LYS A 47 0.87 -24.24 -10.03
CA LYS A 47 -0.15 -23.35 -10.64
C LYS A 47 -0.56 -22.20 -9.73
N GLY A 48 -0.43 -22.36 -8.40
CA GLY A 48 -0.84 -21.36 -7.39
C GLY A 48 0.28 -20.46 -6.87
N LEU A 49 1.52 -20.67 -7.28
CA LEU A 49 2.70 -20.03 -6.69
C LEU A 49 2.67 -18.49 -6.79
N ASN A 50 2.26 -17.94 -7.93
CA ASN A 50 2.13 -16.49 -8.10
C ASN A 50 1.06 -15.88 -7.18
N GLY A 51 -0.01 -16.63 -6.87
CA GLY A 51 -1.01 -16.24 -5.88
C GLY A 51 -0.44 -16.24 -4.46
N GLY A 52 0.39 -17.23 -4.12
CA GLY A 52 1.09 -17.30 -2.85
C GLY A 52 2.08 -16.15 -2.63
N ILE A 53 2.84 -15.77 -3.66
CA ILE A 53 3.78 -14.63 -3.60
C ILE A 53 3.02 -13.31 -3.36
N MET A 54 1.91 -13.09 -4.09
CA MET A 54 1.05 -11.91 -3.89
C MET A 54 0.44 -11.87 -2.49
N TYR A 55 0.04 -13.02 -1.94
CA TYR A 55 -0.50 -13.12 -0.59
C TYR A 55 0.55 -12.78 0.49
N LEU A 56 1.75 -13.35 0.38
CA LEU A 56 2.87 -13.07 1.29
C LEU A 56 3.35 -11.63 1.18
N LEU A 57 3.35 -11.04 -0.03
CA LEU A 57 3.69 -9.63 -0.25
C LEU A 57 2.62 -8.71 0.35
N ALA A 58 1.33 -9.04 0.22
CA ALA A 58 0.24 -8.22 0.74
C ALA A 58 0.21 -8.16 2.28
N ALA A 59 0.57 -9.26 2.95
CA ALA A 59 0.53 -9.38 4.41
C ALA A 59 1.25 -8.24 5.17
N PRO A 60 2.52 -7.89 4.90
CA PRO A 60 3.21 -6.80 5.61
C PRO A 60 2.57 -5.43 5.36
N TYR A 61 2.09 -5.15 4.14
CA TYR A 61 1.42 -3.87 3.86
C TYR A 61 0.08 -3.75 4.57
N LEU A 62 -0.71 -4.83 4.62
CA LEU A 62 -1.97 -4.86 5.34
C LEU A 62 -1.76 -4.70 6.86
N ALA A 63 -0.73 -5.35 7.41
CA ALA A 63 -0.37 -5.21 8.81
C ALA A 63 0.00 -3.75 9.16
N VAL A 64 0.84 -3.11 8.35
CA VAL A 64 1.22 -1.70 8.53
C VAL A 64 0.02 -0.78 8.40
N ALA A 65 -0.85 -1.00 7.41
CA ALA A 65 -2.07 -0.21 7.20
C ALA A 65 -3.02 -0.32 8.40
N ALA A 66 -3.24 -1.53 8.92
CA ALA A 66 -4.07 -1.77 10.10
C ALA A 66 -3.51 -1.06 11.34
N LEU A 67 -2.22 -1.21 11.62
CA LEU A 67 -1.56 -0.56 12.75
C LEU A 67 -1.60 0.96 12.64
N GLY A 68 -1.30 1.50 11.45
CA GLY A 68 -1.35 2.93 11.17
C GLY A 68 -2.76 3.51 11.34
N PHE A 69 -3.79 2.79 10.88
CA PHE A 69 -5.18 3.20 11.05
C PHE A 69 -5.61 3.23 12.52
N VAL A 70 -5.29 2.18 13.28
CA VAL A 70 -5.59 2.13 14.73
C VAL A 70 -4.86 3.25 15.46
N TRP A 71 -3.58 3.47 15.14
CA TRP A 71 -2.80 4.53 15.77
C TRP A 71 -3.39 5.91 15.49
N TYR A 72 -3.71 6.20 14.23
CA TYR A 72 -4.32 7.46 13.83
C TYR A 72 -5.68 7.69 14.47
N LYS A 73 -6.54 6.67 14.56
CA LYS A 73 -7.86 6.82 15.18
C LYS A 73 -7.76 7.05 16.70
N LYS A 74 -6.83 6.36 17.38
CA LYS A 74 -6.74 6.37 18.85
C LYS A 74 -5.87 7.50 19.40
N TYR A 75 -4.78 7.85 18.73
CA TYR A 75 -3.77 8.78 19.24
C TYR A 75 -3.76 10.14 18.54
N ARG A 76 -4.61 10.36 17.54
CA ARG A 76 -4.79 11.70 16.97
C ARG A 76 -5.40 12.62 18.03
N ARG A 77 -4.57 13.54 18.53
CA ARG A 77 -4.96 14.59 19.49
C ARG A 77 -6.13 15.37 18.89
N LYS A 78 -7.26 15.40 19.61
CA LYS A 78 -8.28 16.42 19.36
C LYS A 78 -7.68 17.77 19.74
N SER A 79 -7.95 18.79 18.94
CA SER A 79 -7.68 20.18 19.33
C SER A 79 -8.39 20.43 20.66
N VAL A 80 -7.62 20.65 21.71
CA VAL A 80 -8.14 21.08 23.01
C VAL A 80 -8.52 22.54 22.80
N ASP A 81 -9.82 22.82 22.88
CA ASP A 81 -10.31 24.18 22.92
C ASP A 81 -9.87 24.80 24.26
N MET A 82 -8.87 25.67 24.20
CA MET A 82 -8.32 26.36 25.38
C MET A 82 -9.21 27.56 25.66
N ASN A 83 -10.33 27.32 26.34
CA ASN A 83 -11.15 28.37 26.91
C ASN A 83 -10.41 28.98 28.12
N MET A 84 -9.55 29.96 27.85
CA MET A 84 -8.95 30.78 28.90
C MET A 84 -10.05 31.69 29.44
N GLY A 85 -10.60 31.36 30.61
CA GLY A 85 -11.56 32.20 31.30
C GLY A 85 -10.99 33.62 31.43
N ASN A 86 -11.80 34.62 31.06
CA ASN A 86 -11.41 36.03 31.04
C ASN A 86 -11.39 36.63 32.45
N GLU A 87 -10.67 35.97 33.37
CA GLU A 87 -10.44 36.48 34.70
C GLU A 87 -9.30 37.49 34.69
N LYS A 88 -9.56 38.65 35.28
CA LYS A 88 -8.56 39.70 35.40
C LYS A 88 -7.56 39.26 36.45
N PHE A 89 -6.32 39.00 36.04
CA PHE A 89 -5.23 38.74 36.96
C PHE A 89 -4.94 40.01 37.77
N HIS A 90 -5.36 40.01 39.03
CA HIS A 90 -5.01 41.05 39.99
C HIS A 90 -3.54 40.86 40.39
N LEU A 91 -2.65 41.54 39.67
CA LEU A 91 -1.29 41.77 40.12
C LEU A 91 -1.34 42.96 41.09
N ASN A 92 -0.81 42.73 42.30
CA ASN A 92 -0.72 43.70 43.40
C ASN A 92 -0.02 45.00 42.99
#